data_AF-A0A937IV46-F1
#
_entry.id   AF-A0A937IV46-F1
#
_cell.length_a   1.000
_cell.length_b   1.000
_cell.length_c   1.000
_cell.angle_alpha   90.00
_cell.angle_beta   90.00
_cell.angle_gamma   90.00
#
_symmetry.space_group_name_H-M   'P 1'
#
loop_
_entity.id
_entity.type
_entity.pdbx_description
1 polymer ?
#
loop_
_entity_poly.entity_id
_entity_poly.type
_entity_poly.pdbx_seq_one_letter_code
_entity_poly.pdbx_strand_id
1 'polypeptide(L)'
;MVNAKHLIIVIIFSFCTIEPSLIYAAKKKKCPQLTNNIDYFIEIVPKEIDYDFRISQKQLNRMAGGITDSRGIRREKVLGLTSTQHEISYKMSSQTVTMSKTRFCARINSVSLKIRVKKLKVYVLNKYKPGTCQYNAIIDHEHEHVSTFQNGLKNLKDEFENRIWGIIRNLPPGIGTSPRRASKAAFKYLDFRISGIKYPIEKQMQIENENIDTPLNYRKLTQKCNSW
;
A
#
# COMPACT_ATOMS: atom_id res chain seq x y z
N MET A 1 13.00 22.96 108.46
CA MET A 1 11.92 23.95 108.27
C MET A 1 12.12 24.63 106.93
N VAL A 2 11.02 24.73 106.15
CA VAL A 2 10.83 25.40 104.85
C VAL A 2 11.41 24.66 103.62
N ASN A 3 10.60 23.82 102.93
CA ASN A 3 9.67 24.09 101.80
C ASN A 3 10.40 24.31 100.46
N ALA A 4 10.29 23.39 99.48
CA ALA A 4 9.25 23.34 98.43
C ALA A 4 9.44 24.44 97.36
N LYS A 5 9.37 24.23 96.05
CA LYS A 5 8.83 23.16 95.20
C LYS A 5 9.41 23.34 93.79
N HIS A 6 9.34 22.27 93.01
CA HIS A 6 9.70 22.12 91.61
C HIS A 6 9.25 23.24 90.66
N LEU A 7 10.06 23.46 89.61
CA LEU A 7 9.54 23.58 88.24
C LEU A 7 10.63 23.16 87.23
N ILE A 8 10.62 21.89 86.82
CA ILE A 8 11.37 21.43 85.64
C ILE A 8 10.41 21.57 84.46
N ILE A 9 10.66 22.55 83.60
CA ILE A 9 9.96 22.70 82.32
C ILE A 9 10.57 21.69 81.35
N VAL A 10 9.89 20.56 81.14
CA VAL A 10 10.22 19.65 80.04
C VAL A 10 9.58 20.20 78.78
N ILE A 11 10.37 20.86 77.93
CA ILE A 11 9.95 21.24 76.59
C ILE A 11 9.95 19.97 75.74
N ILE A 12 8.76 19.36 75.58
CA ILE A 12 8.56 18.30 74.59
C ILE A 12 8.52 18.97 73.22
N PHE A 13 9.67 19.06 72.55
CA PHE A 13 9.71 19.30 71.11
C PHE A 13 9.10 18.08 70.42
N SER A 14 7.81 18.15 70.15
CA SER A 14 7.13 17.22 69.26
C SER A 14 7.71 17.45 67.86
N PHE A 15 8.76 16.71 67.52
CA PHE A 15 9.25 16.59 66.15
C PHE A 15 8.15 15.91 65.34
N CYS A 16 7.25 16.72 64.78
CA CYS A 16 6.42 16.31 63.67
C CYS A 16 7.38 16.03 62.50
N THR A 17 7.82 14.78 62.39
CA THR A 17 8.54 14.30 61.22
C THR A 17 7.55 14.35 60.07
N ILE A 18 7.57 15.46 59.33
CA ILE A 18 6.96 15.55 58.02
C ILE A 18 7.70 14.51 57.18
N GLU A 19 7.11 13.33 57.02
CA GLU A 19 7.60 12.37 56.04
C GLU A 19 7.66 13.11 54.70
N PRO A 20 8.84 13.29 54.10
CA PRO A 20 8.90 13.80 52.75
C PRO A 20 8.24 12.73 51.89
N SER A 21 6.99 12.98 51.54
CA SER A 21 6.29 12.20 50.53
C SER A 21 7.17 12.21 49.29
N LEU A 22 7.82 11.08 49.06
CA LEU A 22 8.60 10.82 47.86
C LEU A 22 7.64 10.93 46.68
N ILE A 23 7.54 12.13 46.10
CA ILE A 23 6.97 12.35 44.78
C ILE A 23 7.92 11.63 43.81
N TYR A 24 7.73 10.33 43.65
CA TYR A 24 8.31 9.57 42.57
C TYR A 24 7.69 10.12 41.29
N ALA A 25 8.33 11.12 40.69
CA ALA A 25 8.04 11.53 39.33
C ALA A 25 8.33 10.33 38.43
N ALA A 26 7.30 9.56 38.10
CA ALA A 26 7.41 8.44 37.17
C ALA A 26 7.98 8.99 35.86
N LYS A 27 9.25 8.68 35.59
CA LYS A 27 9.96 9.06 34.36
C LYS A 27 9.06 8.63 33.20
N LYS A 28 8.43 9.59 32.49
CA LYS A 28 7.52 9.30 31.37
C LYS A 28 8.27 8.36 30.43
N LYS A 29 7.89 7.08 30.41
CA LYS A 29 8.50 6.08 29.52
C LYS A 29 8.30 6.57 28.10
N LYS A 30 9.35 7.11 27.48
CA LYS A 30 9.33 7.48 26.06
C LYS A 30 9.11 6.21 25.26
N CYS A 31 8.42 6.32 24.13
CA CYS A 31 8.29 5.18 23.24
C CYS A 31 9.70 4.70 22.85
N PRO A 32 9.99 3.39 22.91
CA PRO A 32 11.30 2.87 22.53
C PRO A 32 11.68 3.38 21.15
N GLN A 33 12.95 3.71 20.96
CA GLN A 33 13.48 3.92 19.62
C GLN A 33 13.66 2.54 18.97
N LEU A 34 13.48 2.47 17.65
CA LEU A 34 13.79 1.26 16.91
C LEU A 34 15.32 1.09 16.96
N THR A 35 15.81 0.05 17.64
CA THR A 35 17.25 -0.21 17.82
C THR A 35 17.83 -1.07 16.70
N ASN A 36 16.97 -1.75 15.93
CA ASN A 36 17.36 -2.71 14.91
C ASN A 36 16.93 -2.21 13.52
N ASN A 37 17.59 -2.73 12.49
CA ASN A 37 17.08 -2.61 11.12
C ASN A 37 15.68 -3.22 11.05
N ILE A 38 14.77 -2.48 10.43
CA ILE A 38 13.40 -2.94 10.17
C ILE A 38 13.48 -3.97 9.05
N ASP A 39 12.91 -5.15 9.27
CA ASP A 39 12.79 -6.14 8.21
C ASP A 39 11.69 -5.71 7.24
N TYR A 40 12.06 -5.44 5.99
CA TYR A 40 11.08 -5.22 4.94
C TYR A 40 11.35 -6.10 3.74
N PHE A 41 10.27 -6.60 3.15
CA PHE A 41 10.33 -7.47 1.99
C PHE A 41 9.24 -7.06 1.01
N ILE A 42 9.62 -6.85 -0.26
CA ILE A 42 8.72 -6.44 -1.33
C ILE A 42 8.87 -7.44 -2.47
N GLU A 43 7.78 -8.10 -2.84
CA GLU A 43 7.78 -9.02 -3.98
C GLU A 43 6.63 -8.72 -4.95
N ILE A 44 6.91 -8.95 -6.24
CA ILE A 44 5.87 -9.11 -7.25
C ILE A 44 5.65 -10.60 -7.42
N VAL A 45 4.39 -11.03 -7.31
CA VAL A 45 3.97 -12.39 -7.65
C VAL A 45 3.40 -12.35 -9.07
N PRO A 46 4.18 -12.80 -10.08
CA PRO A 46 3.78 -12.70 -11.47
C PRO A 46 2.65 -13.69 -11.81
N LYS A 47 2.10 -13.53 -13.00
CA LYS A 47 1.15 -14.46 -13.60
C LYS A 47 1.47 -14.55 -15.10
N GLU A 48 1.43 -15.77 -15.63
CA GLU A 48 1.51 -15.99 -17.08
C GLU A 48 0.34 -15.31 -17.81
N ILE A 49 0.59 -14.92 -19.06
CA ILE A 49 -0.45 -14.34 -19.91
C ILE A 49 -1.44 -15.45 -20.30
N ASP A 50 -2.71 -15.26 -19.95
CA ASP A 50 -3.81 -16.12 -20.41
C ASP A 50 -4.34 -15.58 -21.74
N TYR A 51 -4.26 -16.36 -22.82
CA TYR A 51 -4.79 -15.96 -24.13
C TYR A 51 -6.16 -16.58 -24.39
N ASP A 52 -7.12 -15.79 -24.90
CA ASP A 52 -8.43 -16.30 -25.33
C ASP A 52 -8.79 -15.83 -26.74
N PHE A 53 -8.85 -16.80 -27.65
CA PHE A 53 -9.11 -16.61 -29.09
C PHE A 53 -10.54 -16.96 -29.49
N ARG A 54 -11.44 -17.23 -28.53
CA ARG A 54 -12.80 -17.71 -28.81
C ARG A 54 -13.84 -16.59 -28.79
N ILE A 55 -13.40 -15.34 -28.58
CA ILE A 55 -14.30 -14.23 -28.34
C ILE A 55 -14.85 -13.63 -29.64
N SER A 56 -16.15 -13.33 -29.65
CA SER A 56 -16.82 -12.63 -30.75
C SER A 56 -16.68 -11.11 -30.64
N GLN A 57 -16.88 -10.39 -31.75
CA GLN A 57 -16.82 -8.92 -31.79
C GLN A 57 -17.79 -8.28 -30.79
N LYS A 58 -19.00 -8.84 -30.66
CA LYS A 58 -20.03 -8.35 -29.74
C LYS A 58 -19.59 -8.47 -28.28
N GLN A 59 -19.01 -9.62 -27.91
CA GLN A 59 -18.49 -9.84 -26.56
C GLN A 59 -17.30 -8.93 -26.27
N LEU A 60 -16.37 -8.81 -27.22
CA LEU A 60 -15.17 -7.97 -27.08
C LEU A 60 -15.55 -6.49 -26.87
N ASN A 61 -16.43 -5.95 -27.72
CA ASN A 61 -16.92 -4.58 -27.58
C ASN A 61 -17.64 -4.34 -26.24
N ARG A 62 -18.42 -5.31 -25.75
CA ARG A 62 -19.08 -5.20 -24.45
C ARG A 62 -18.06 -5.16 -23.31
N MET A 63 -16.99 -5.95 -23.40
CA MET A 63 -15.91 -5.95 -22.41
C MET A 63 -15.10 -4.66 -22.43
N ALA A 64 -14.94 -4.03 -23.60
CA ALA A 64 -14.27 -2.75 -23.77
C ALA A 64 -15.15 -1.52 -23.41
N GLY A 65 -16.30 -1.71 -22.76
CA GLY A 65 -17.18 -0.61 -22.35
C GLY A 65 -18.12 -0.07 -23.44
N GLY A 66 -18.33 -0.84 -24.51
CA GLY A 66 -19.27 -0.53 -25.60
C GLY A 66 -18.65 0.27 -26.76
N ILE A 67 -19.42 0.35 -27.85
CA ILE A 67 -19.01 1.05 -29.09
C ILE A 67 -19.40 2.53 -29.10
N THR A 68 -19.96 3.05 -28.02
CA THR A 68 -20.45 4.42 -27.94
C THR A 68 -19.86 5.06 -26.69
N ASP A 69 -19.27 6.24 -26.82
CA ASP A 69 -18.78 6.99 -25.68
C ASP A 69 -19.93 7.69 -24.90
N SER A 70 -19.61 8.34 -23.79
CA SER A 70 -20.59 9.06 -22.96
C SER A 70 -21.28 10.23 -23.67
N ARG A 71 -20.79 10.64 -24.84
CA ARG A 71 -21.34 11.71 -25.69
C ARG A 71 -22.12 11.16 -26.89
N GLY A 72 -22.31 9.85 -26.97
CA GLY A 72 -23.05 9.23 -28.09
C GLY A 72 -22.19 8.98 -29.34
N ILE A 73 -20.88 9.23 -29.30
CA ILE A 73 -20.00 9.08 -30.47
C ILE A 73 -19.58 7.62 -30.63
N ARG A 74 -19.71 7.10 -31.85
CA ARG A 74 -19.31 5.73 -32.20
C ARG A 74 -17.79 5.59 -32.19
N ARG A 75 -17.28 4.69 -31.36
CA ARG A 75 -15.88 4.26 -31.29
C ARG A 75 -15.55 3.26 -32.41
N GLU A 76 -14.27 3.18 -32.75
CA GLU A 76 -13.75 2.12 -33.62
C GLU A 76 -13.99 0.75 -32.97
N LYS A 77 -14.12 -0.29 -33.81
CA LYS A 77 -14.32 -1.66 -33.32
C LYS A 77 -13.02 -2.16 -32.70
N VAL A 78 -13.11 -2.66 -31.48
CA VAL A 78 -11.98 -3.22 -30.74
C VAL A 78 -11.59 -4.56 -31.36
N LEU A 79 -10.31 -4.79 -31.63
CA LEU A 79 -9.80 -5.98 -32.35
C LEU A 79 -9.14 -7.01 -31.42
N GLY A 80 -8.58 -6.53 -30.31
CA GLY A 80 -8.11 -7.30 -29.17
C GLY A 80 -8.43 -6.58 -27.87
N LEU A 81 -8.21 -7.22 -26.74
CA LEU A 81 -8.35 -6.56 -25.44
C LEU A 81 -7.38 -7.18 -24.44
N THR A 82 -6.64 -6.34 -23.75
CA THR A 82 -5.83 -6.75 -22.61
C THR A 82 -6.54 -6.36 -21.32
N SER A 83 -6.78 -7.35 -20.46
CA SER A 83 -7.43 -7.15 -19.17
C SER A 83 -6.47 -7.54 -18.05
N THR A 84 -6.04 -6.53 -17.30
CA THR A 84 -5.09 -6.67 -16.20
C THR A 84 -5.73 -6.32 -14.86
N GLN A 85 -5.23 -6.92 -13.79
CA GLN A 85 -5.61 -6.59 -12.42
C GLN A 85 -4.50 -7.04 -11.46
N HIS A 86 -4.07 -6.15 -10.58
CA HIS A 86 -3.18 -6.48 -9.47
C HIS A 86 -3.87 -6.27 -8.11
N GLU A 87 -3.28 -6.85 -7.08
CA GLU A 87 -3.66 -6.71 -5.68
C GLU A 87 -2.40 -6.44 -4.87
N ILE A 88 -2.41 -5.37 -4.07
CA ILE A 88 -1.35 -5.10 -3.11
C ILE A 88 -1.83 -5.58 -1.75
N SER A 89 -1.08 -6.49 -1.14
CA SER A 89 -1.33 -6.97 0.23
C SER A 89 -0.07 -6.79 1.06
N TYR A 90 -0.22 -6.52 2.34
CA TYR A 90 0.92 -6.39 3.22
C TYR A 90 0.63 -6.97 4.61
N LYS A 91 1.68 -7.49 5.25
CA LYS A 91 1.69 -7.94 6.65
C LYS A 91 2.64 -7.04 7.42
N MET A 92 2.19 -6.53 8.57
CA MET A 92 2.99 -5.68 9.44
C MET A 92 3.13 -6.32 10.80
N SER A 93 4.28 -6.11 11.44
CA SER A 93 4.44 -6.39 12.87
C SER A 93 4.88 -5.13 13.61
N SER A 94 4.58 -5.08 14.91
CA SER A 94 5.00 -3.98 15.77
C SER A 94 5.47 -4.47 17.13
N GLN A 95 6.48 -3.80 17.67
CA GLN A 95 6.87 -3.92 19.06
C GLN A 95 6.03 -2.97 19.91
N THR A 96 5.56 -3.44 21.07
CA THR A 96 4.75 -2.64 21.99
C THR A 96 5.42 -2.50 23.35
N VAL A 97 5.27 -1.35 23.98
CA VAL A 97 5.77 -1.07 25.34
C VAL A 97 4.69 -0.40 26.17
N THR A 98 4.54 -0.91 27.40
CA THR A 98 3.67 -0.35 28.42
C THR A 98 4.26 0.94 28.97
N MET A 99 3.58 2.06 28.73
CA MET A 99 3.94 3.37 29.29
C MET A 99 3.30 3.59 30.66
N SER A 100 2.07 3.11 30.85
CA SER A 100 1.34 3.09 32.13
C SER A 100 0.25 2.01 32.09
N LYS A 101 -0.53 1.83 33.17
CA LYS A 101 -1.60 0.83 33.27
C LYS A 101 -2.56 0.82 32.06
N THR A 102 -2.86 1.98 31.49
CA THR A 102 -3.82 2.16 30.40
C THR A 102 -3.21 2.83 29.17
N ARG A 103 -1.87 2.86 29.06
CA ARG A 103 -1.20 3.54 27.94
C ARG A 103 -0.08 2.68 27.41
N PHE A 104 -0.18 2.38 26.11
CA PHE A 104 0.77 1.56 25.37
C PHE A 104 1.28 2.35 24.17
N CYS A 105 2.54 2.10 23.84
CA CYS A 105 3.17 2.61 22.64
C CYS A 105 3.50 1.46 21.70
N ALA A 106 3.35 1.65 20.39
CA ALA A 106 3.75 0.68 19.37
C ALA A 106 4.61 1.33 18.29
N ARG A 107 5.63 0.61 17.81
CA ARG A 107 6.39 0.95 16.61
C ARG A 107 6.46 -0.24 15.68
N ILE A 108 6.38 0.04 14.38
CA ILE A 108 6.49 -0.99 13.34
C ILE A 108 7.94 -1.49 13.30
N ASN A 109 8.12 -2.80 13.32
CA ASN A 109 9.44 -3.44 13.25
C ASN A 109 9.58 -4.38 12.03
N SER A 110 8.49 -4.75 11.35
CA SER A 110 8.60 -5.38 10.03
C SER A 110 7.40 -5.12 9.12
N VAL A 111 7.66 -5.17 7.80
CA VAL A 111 6.66 -5.00 6.73
C VAL A 111 6.96 -5.95 5.57
N SER A 112 6.05 -6.88 5.29
CA SER A 112 6.11 -7.72 4.09
C SER A 112 5.00 -7.30 3.13
N LEU A 113 5.37 -6.76 1.96
CA LEU A 113 4.46 -6.29 0.92
C LEU A 113 4.52 -7.22 -0.29
N LYS A 114 3.35 -7.59 -0.81
CA LYS A 114 3.19 -8.46 -1.99
C LYS A 114 2.30 -7.78 -3.01
N ILE A 115 2.81 -7.63 -4.23
CA ILE A 115 2.07 -7.15 -5.40
C ILE A 115 1.71 -8.37 -6.24
N ARG A 116 0.48 -8.85 -6.15
CA ARG A 116 0.02 -10.05 -6.85
C ARG A 116 -0.71 -9.70 -8.14
N VAL A 117 -0.30 -10.29 -9.25
CA VAL A 117 -1.05 -10.21 -10.52
C VAL A 117 -2.24 -11.17 -10.45
N LYS A 118 -3.45 -10.62 -10.28
CA LYS A 118 -4.71 -11.40 -10.20
C LYS A 118 -5.20 -11.80 -11.58
N LYS A 119 -5.07 -10.88 -12.55
CA LYS A 119 -5.50 -11.06 -13.93
C LYS A 119 -4.44 -10.50 -14.88
N LEU A 120 -4.11 -11.28 -15.90
CA LEU A 120 -3.31 -10.87 -17.05
C LEU A 120 -3.81 -11.68 -18.24
N LYS A 121 -4.81 -11.14 -18.94
CA LYS A 121 -5.53 -11.87 -19.97
C LYS A 121 -5.60 -11.07 -21.26
N VAL A 122 -5.20 -11.68 -22.36
CA VAL A 122 -5.23 -11.11 -23.71
C VAL A 122 -6.31 -11.81 -24.52
N TYR A 123 -7.24 -11.03 -25.05
CA TYR A 123 -8.30 -11.50 -25.93
C TYR A 123 -7.98 -11.08 -27.35
N VAL A 124 -8.13 -12.00 -28.31
CA VAL A 124 -8.06 -11.66 -29.73
C VAL A 124 -9.34 -12.14 -30.41
N LEU A 125 -9.88 -11.29 -31.28
CA LEU A 125 -11.10 -11.61 -32.01
C LEU A 125 -10.94 -12.90 -32.82
N ASN A 126 -11.88 -13.83 -32.63
CA ASN A 126 -11.83 -15.20 -33.15
C ASN A 126 -11.73 -15.33 -34.68
N LYS A 127 -12.04 -14.26 -35.42
CA LYS A 127 -11.97 -14.21 -36.89
C LYS A 127 -10.53 -14.20 -37.40
N TYR A 128 -9.58 -13.67 -36.62
CA TYR A 128 -8.17 -13.64 -36.98
C TYR A 128 -7.47 -14.84 -36.36
N LYS A 129 -6.99 -15.75 -37.20
CA LYS A 129 -6.37 -17.01 -36.76
C LYS A 129 -4.89 -16.81 -36.43
N PRO A 130 -4.33 -17.56 -35.47
CA PRO A 130 -2.89 -17.58 -35.24
C PRO A 130 -2.10 -17.77 -36.54
N GLY A 131 -1.04 -16.97 -36.71
CA GLY A 131 -0.19 -16.98 -37.91
C GLY A 131 -0.62 -16.05 -39.04
N THR A 132 -1.80 -15.42 -38.98
CA THR A 132 -2.16 -14.38 -39.96
C THR A 132 -1.52 -13.03 -39.59
N CYS A 133 -1.33 -12.15 -40.60
CA CYS A 133 -0.81 -10.79 -40.39
C CYS A 133 -1.60 -10.03 -39.32
N GLN A 134 -2.94 -10.06 -39.41
CA GLN A 134 -3.84 -9.33 -38.52
C GLN A 134 -3.76 -9.86 -37.10
N TYR A 135 -3.66 -11.19 -36.94
CA TYR A 135 -3.48 -11.79 -35.62
C TYR A 135 -2.19 -11.30 -34.97
N ASN A 136 -1.06 -11.33 -35.69
CA ASN A 136 0.22 -10.87 -35.18
C ASN A 136 0.16 -9.38 -34.84
N ALA A 137 -0.39 -8.56 -35.73
CA ALA A 137 -0.52 -7.13 -35.51
C ALA A 137 -1.38 -6.79 -34.27
N ILE A 138 -2.48 -7.53 -34.04
CA ILE A 138 -3.31 -7.37 -32.83
C ILE A 138 -2.54 -7.85 -31.60
N ILE A 139 -1.90 -9.01 -31.65
CA ILE A 139 -1.11 -9.52 -30.52
C ILE A 139 0.00 -8.55 -30.13
N ASP A 140 0.70 -7.98 -31.10
CA ASP A 140 1.75 -6.99 -30.84
C ASP A 140 1.17 -5.77 -30.10
N HIS A 141 0.01 -5.25 -30.56
CA HIS A 141 -0.70 -4.15 -29.88
C HIS A 141 -1.11 -4.53 -28.46
N GLU A 142 -1.68 -5.72 -28.27
CA GLU A 142 -2.07 -6.19 -26.93
C GLU A 142 -0.85 -6.43 -26.02
N HIS A 143 0.30 -6.80 -26.56
CA HIS A 143 1.54 -6.95 -25.79
C HIS A 143 2.12 -5.59 -25.35
N GLU A 144 1.83 -4.50 -26.05
CA GLU A 144 2.16 -3.14 -25.56
C GLU A 144 1.42 -2.84 -24.25
N HIS A 145 0.14 -3.22 -24.14
CA HIS A 145 -0.62 -3.12 -22.88
C HIS A 145 -0.04 -4.00 -21.78
N VAL A 146 0.33 -5.25 -22.10
CA VAL A 146 0.97 -6.16 -21.13
C VAL A 146 2.29 -5.59 -20.62
N SER A 147 3.16 -5.12 -21.53
CA SER A 147 4.45 -4.54 -21.18
C SER A 147 4.28 -3.29 -20.31
N THR A 148 3.33 -2.42 -20.65
CA THR A 148 3.04 -1.21 -19.88
C THR A 148 2.58 -1.54 -18.47
N PHE A 149 1.69 -2.52 -18.33
CA PHE A 149 1.26 -3.02 -17.02
C PHE A 149 2.42 -3.60 -16.20
N GLN A 150 3.24 -4.46 -16.79
CA GLN A 150 4.39 -5.08 -16.11
C GLN A 150 5.44 -4.05 -15.68
N ASN A 151 5.73 -3.07 -16.54
CA ASN A 151 6.63 -1.95 -16.23
C ASN A 151 6.06 -1.09 -15.09
N GLY A 152 4.75 -0.84 -15.08
CA GLY A 152 4.06 -0.17 -13.99
C GLY A 152 4.22 -0.88 -12.65
N LEU A 153 4.08 -2.21 -12.62
CA LEU A 153 4.30 -3.00 -11.40
C LEU A 153 5.76 -2.96 -10.93
N LYS A 154 6.71 -2.98 -11.87
CA LYS A 154 8.13 -2.82 -11.56
C LYS A 154 8.40 -1.46 -10.93
N ASN A 155 7.90 -0.38 -11.54
CA ASN A 155 8.04 0.98 -11.00
C ASN A 155 7.41 1.10 -9.60
N LEU A 156 6.25 0.48 -9.39
CA LEU A 156 5.60 0.42 -8.09
C LEU A 156 6.47 -0.28 -7.03
N LYS A 157 7.09 -1.42 -7.38
CA LYS A 157 8.03 -2.12 -6.50
C LYS A 157 9.24 -1.24 -6.18
N ASP A 158 9.87 -0.64 -7.19
CA ASP A 158 11.06 0.19 -7.04
C ASP A 158 10.76 1.41 -6.13
N GLU A 159 9.60 2.05 -6.30
CA GLU A 159 9.14 3.14 -5.44
C GLU A 159 8.93 2.73 -3.98
N PHE A 160 8.40 1.53 -3.74
CA PHE A 160 8.32 1.00 -2.37
C PHE A 160 9.72 0.75 -1.80
N GLU A 161 10.62 0.10 -2.54
CA GLU A 161 11.99 -0.19 -2.09
C GLU A 161 12.75 1.08 -1.71
N ASN A 162 12.62 2.14 -2.51
CA ASN A 162 13.30 3.41 -2.29
C ASN A 162 12.77 4.17 -1.06
N ARG A 163 11.47 4.07 -0.76
CA ARG A 163 10.81 5.00 0.19
C ARG A 163 10.44 4.34 1.52
N ILE A 164 10.20 3.03 1.54
CA ILE A 164 9.56 2.37 2.69
C ILE A 164 10.39 2.49 3.97
N TRP A 165 11.72 2.36 3.87
CA TRP A 165 12.61 2.48 5.02
C TRP A 165 12.63 3.89 5.61
N GLY A 166 12.66 4.91 4.75
CA GLY A 166 12.57 6.32 5.16
C GLY A 166 11.23 6.64 5.80
N ILE A 167 10.14 6.07 5.28
CA ILE A 167 8.81 6.22 5.86
C ILE A 167 8.78 5.62 7.26
N ILE A 168 9.11 4.33 7.42
CA ILE A 168 8.94 3.63 8.70
C ILE A 168 9.78 4.27 9.82
N ARG A 169 11.02 4.69 9.53
CA ARG A 169 11.87 5.36 10.53
C ARG A 169 11.26 6.65 11.06
N ASN A 170 10.58 7.39 10.19
CA ASN A 170 10.00 8.70 10.49
C ASN A 170 8.52 8.62 10.87
N LEU A 171 7.92 7.42 10.94
CA LEU A 171 6.55 7.27 11.38
C LEU A 171 6.42 7.63 12.87
N PRO A 172 5.37 8.38 13.24
CA PRO A 172 5.04 8.55 14.65
C PRO A 172 4.69 7.18 15.24
N PRO A 173 5.01 6.95 16.52
CA PRO A 173 4.57 5.73 17.17
C PRO A 173 3.04 5.72 17.31
N GLY A 174 2.45 4.52 17.27
CA GLY A 174 1.05 4.33 17.62
C GLY A 174 0.86 4.40 19.13
N ILE A 175 -0.16 5.13 19.60
CA ILE A 175 -0.52 5.20 21.01
C ILE A 175 -1.92 4.61 21.20
N GLY A 176 -2.11 3.82 22.26
CA GLY A 176 -3.42 3.22 22.54
C GLY A 176 -3.59 2.76 23.97
N THR A 177 -4.82 2.40 24.31
CA THR A 177 -5.20 1.91 25.66
C THR A 177 -4.92 0.42 25.88
N SER A 178 -4.47 -0.27 24.85
CA SER A 178 -4.00 -1.66 24.89
C SER A 178 -2.89 -1.86 23.85
N PRO A 179 -2.07 -2.91 23.95
CA PRO A 179 -1.05 -3.22 22.95
C PRO A 179 -1.61 -3.31 21.52
N ARG A 180 -2.77 -3.97 21.36
CA ARG A 180 -3.47 -4.10 20.08
C ARG A 180 -3.91 -2.75 19.51
N ARG A 181 -4.46 -1.85 20.35
CA ARG A 181 -4.89 -0.51 19.89
C ARG A 181 -3.70 0.35 19.48
N ALA A 182 -2.60 0.31 20.24
CA ALA A 182 -1.38 1.02 19.88
C ALA A 182 -0.82 0.52 18.54
N SER A 183 -0.76 -0.81 18.34
CA SER A 183 -0.30 -1.44 17.10
C SER A 183 -1.17 -1.03 15.90
N LYS A 184 -2.51 -1.09 16.06
CA LYS A 184 -3.46 -0.65 15.02
C LYS A 184 -3.29 0.82 14.65
N ALA A 185 -3.00 1.69 15.63
CA ALA A 185 -2.72 3.09 15.37
C ALA A 185 -1.42 3.26 14.55
N ALA A 186 -0.35 2.54 14.90
CA ALA A 186 0.90 2.55 14.14
C ALA A 186 0.70 2.07 12.69
N PHE A 187 -0.03 0.96 12.50
CA PHE A 187 -0.33 0.41 11.17
C PHE A 187 -1.14 1.37 10.32
N LYS A 188 -2.09 2.12 10.90
CA LYS A 188 -2.85 3.14 10.18
C LYS A 188 -1.96 4.23 9.59
N TYR A 189 -0.91 4.64 10.31
CA TYR A 189 0.03 5.63 9.78
C TYR A 189 0.82 5.09 8.58
N LEU A 190 1.26 3.83 8.64
CA LEU A 190 1.96 3.22 7.51
C LEU A 190 1.02 2.98 6.32
N ASP A 191 -0.20 2.50 6.55
CA ASP A 191 -1.20 2.29 5.50
C ASP A 191 -1.50 3.57 4.71
N PHE A 192 -1.66 4.70 5.41
CA PHE A 192 -1.81 6.00 4.76
C PHE A 192 -0.62 6.34 3.85
N ARG A 193 0.61 6.03 4.28
CA ARG A 193 1.84 6.30 3.50
C ARG A 193 2.00 5.34 2.33
N ILE A 194 1.66 4.06 2.50
CA ILE A 194 1.61 3.06 1.43
C ILE A 194 0.62 3.52 0.34
N SER A 195 -0.56 3.98 0.76
CA SER A 195 -1.57 4.51 -0.17
C SER A 195 -1.07 5.71 -0.97
N GLY A 196 -0.30 6.59 -0.32
CA GLY A 196 0.35 7.73 -0.98
C GLY A 196 1.45 7.36 -1.98
N ILE A 197 2.05 6.17 -1.88
CA ILE A 197 2.97 5.63 -2.90
C ILE A 197 2.18 5.02 -4.05
N LYS A 198 1.23 4.13 -3.74
CA LYS A 198 0.57 3.32 -4.77
C LYS A 198 -0.32 4.13 -5.70
N TYR A 199 -1.10 5.07 -5.16
CA TYR A 199 -2.18 5.71 -5.92
C TYR A 199 -1.69 6.52 -7.13
N PRO A 200 -0.65 7.38 -7.01
CA PRO A 200 -0.12 8.10 -8.17
C PRO A 200 0.39 7.17 -9.27
N ILE A 201 1.04 6.07 -8.89
CA ILE A 201 1.61 5.10 -9.83
C ILE A 201 0.51 4.32 -10.53
N GLU A 202 -0.50 3.82 -9.78
CA GLU A 202 -1.67 3.15 -10.34
C GLU A 202 -2.43 4.08 -11.32
N LYS A 203 -2.52 5.37 -11.00
CA LYS A 203 -3.09 6.38 -11.90
C LYS A 203 -2.24 6.58 -13.16
N GLN A 204 -0.92 6.65 -13.02
CA GLN A 204 -0.01 6.77 -14.16
C GLN A 204 -0.10 5.56 -15.09
N MET A 205 -0.14 4.35 -14.52
CA MET A 205 -0.35 3.11 -15.29
C MET A 205 -1.63 3.15 -16.12
N GLN A 206 -2.72 3.67 -15.53
CA GLN A 206 -3.98 3.83 -16.26
C GLN A 206 -3.84 4.80 -17.43
N ILE A 207 -3.22 5.96 -17.20
CA ILE A 207 -2.99 6.98 -18.24
C ILE A 207 -2.13 6.41 -19.39
N GLU A 208 -1.05 5.70 -19.07
CA GLU A 208 -0.19 5.07 -20.06
C GLU A 208 -0.94 4.02 -20.87
N ASN A 209 -1.77 3.20 -20.22
CA ASN A 209 -2.61 2.23 -20.91
C ASN A 209 -3.62 2.89 -21.86
N GLU A 210 -4.27 3.98 -21.43
CA GLU A 210 -5.21 4.75 -22.25
C GLU A 210 -4.53 5.42 -23.46
N ASN A 211 -3.25 5.80 -23.33
CA ASN A 211 -2.47 6.39 -24.42
C ASN A 211 -2.08 5.40 -25.54
N ILE A 212 -2.19 4.08 -25.29
CA ILE A 212 -2.00 3.06 -26.32
C ILE A 212 -3.25 2.99 -27.22
N ASP A 213 -4.45 3.07 -26.64
CA ASP A 213 -5.73 2.93 -27.34
C ASP A 213 -6.22 4.24 -28.00
N THR A 214 -5.34 4.95 -28.70
CA THR A 214 -5.73 6.17 -29.43
C THR A 214 -6.29 5.84 -30.83
N PRO A 215 -7.20 6.67 -31.37
CA PRO A 215 -7.67 6.50 -32.76
C PRO A 215 -6.54 6.49 -33.79
N LEU A 216 -5.47 7.24 -33.55
CA LEU A 216 -4.29 7.24 -34.42
C LEU A 216 -3.56 5.89 -34.39
N ASN A 217 -3.42 5.27 -33.23
CA ASN A 217 -2.79 3.96 -33.09
C ASN A 217 -3.64 2.87 -33.75
N TYR A 218 -4.97 2.90 -33.62
CA TYR A 218 -5.85 1.97 -34.33
C TYR A 218 -5.81 2.14 -35.86
N ARG A 219 -5.69 3.37 -36.36
CA ARG A 219 -5.45 3.61 -37.80
C ARG A 219 -4.13 3.04 -38.27
N LYS A 220 -3.04 3.23 -37.51
CA LYS A 220 -1.73 2.63 -37.83
C LYS A 220 -1.79 1.11 -37.79
N LEU A 221 -2.44 0.55 -36.78
CA LEU A 221 -2.67 -0.89 -36.64
C LEU A 221 -3.36 -1.45 -37.89
N THR A 222 -4.48 -0.85 -38.28
CA THR A 222 -5.26 -1.27 -39.45
C THR A 222 -4.59 -1.01 -40.80
N GLN A 223 -3.46 -0.30 -40.84
CA GLN A 223 -2.65 -0.15 -42.05
C GLN A 223 -1.55 -1.22 -42.18
N LYS A 224 -1.29 -2.01 -41.12
CA LYS A 224 -0.22 -3.04 -41.14
C LYS A 224 -0.50 -4.23 -42.06
N CYS A 225 -1.76 -4.48 -42.41
CA CYS A 225 -2.19 -5.66 -43.17
C CYS A 225 -3.19 -5.29 -44.27
N ASN A 226 -3.22 -6.09 -45.34
CA ASN A 226 -4.00 -5.81 -46.54
C ASN A 226 -5.50 -6.16 -46.43
N SER A 227 -5.96 -6.74 -45.32
CA SER A 227 -7.35 -7.18 -45.13
C SER A 227 -7.72 -7.14 -43.64
N TRP A 228 -8.81 -6.48 -43.26
CA TRP A 228 -9.29 -6.39 -41.88
C TRP A 228 -10.78 -6.73 -41.79
#